data_AF-A0A643ETV0-F1
#
_entry.id   AF-A0A643ETV0-F1
#
_cell.length_a   1.000
_cell.length_b   1.000
_cell.length_c   1.000
_cell.angle_alpha   90.00
_cell.angle_beta   90.00
_cell.angle_gamma   90.00
#
_symmetry.space_group_name_H-M   'P 1'
#
loop_
_entity.id
_entity.type
_entity.pdbx_description
1 polymer ?
#
loop_
_entity_poly.entity_id
_entity_poly.type
_entity_poly.pdbx_seq_one_letter_code
_entity_poly.pdbx_strand_id
1 'polypeptide(L)'
;MATIGYVTRKENGSYEGHLRTLTLNAPVTFVPIERTSEKAPDFRILSNRSEVGAAWIKKGQQSGSEYVSVTIDTPELPHRIIANLGQAAGQDDPDVFAIIWNRP
;
A
#
# COMPACT_ATOMS: atom_id res chain seq x y z
N MET A 1 -7.83 12.88 3.89
CA MET A 1 -6.90 11.93 3.24
C MET A 1 -6.84 12.24 1.75
N ALA A 2 -5.83 11.78 1.02
CA ALA A 2 -5.71 12.01 -0.43
C ALA A 2 -5.27 10.72 -1.13
N THR A 3 -5.85 10.42 -2.30
CA THR A 3 -5.40 9.29 -3.11
C THR A 3 -4.09 9.64 -3.80
N ILE A 4 -3.06 8.85 -3.56
CA ILE A 4 -1.70 9.02 -4.08
C ILE A 4 -1.29 7.85 -4.98
N GLY A 5 -2.26 7.14 -5.55
CA GLY A 5 -2.00 6.00 -6.41
C GLY A 5 -3.11 4.97 -6.38
N TYR A 6 -2.96 3.97 -7.23
CA TYR A 6 -3.88 2.84 -7.32
C TYR A 6 -3.09 1.56 -7.52
N VAL A 7 -3.58 0.47 -6.95
CA VAL A 7 -3.06 -0.88 -7.12
C VAL A 7 -4.21 -1.85 -7.35
N THR A 8 -3.97 -2.86 -8.16
CA THR A 8 -4.91 -3.94 -8.42
C THR A 8 -4.43 -5.19 -7.70
N ARG A 9 -5.32 -5.82 -6.95
CA ARG A 9 -5.06 -7.12 -6.33
C ARG A 9 -4.95 -8.20 -7.40
N LYS A 10 -3.99 -9.11 -7.25
CA LYS A 10 -3.78 -10.25 -8.14
C LYS A 10 -4.23 -11.55 -7.46
N GLU A 11 -4.45 -12.58 -8.27
CA GLU A 11 -4.89 -13.91 -7.80
C GLU A 11 -3.91 -14.55 -6.82
N ASN A 12 -2.61 -14.24 -6.93
CA ASN A 12 -1.56 -14.70 -6.01
C ASN A 12 -1.50 -13.91 -4.69
N GLY A 13 -2.42 -12.97 -4.48
CA GLY A 13 -2.49 -12.13 -3.29
C GLY A 13 -1.56 -10.90 -3.30
N SER A 14 -0.78 -10.67 -4.37
CA SER A 14 -0.01 -9.43 -4.51
C SER A 14 -0.91 -8.25 -4.90
N TYR A 15 -0.39 -7.03 -4.75
CA TYR A 15 -0.98 -5.83 -5.34
C TYR A 15 0.01 -5.19 -6.30
N GLU A 16 -0.45 -4.73 -7.45
CA GLU A 16 0.39 -4.12 -8.47
C GLU A 16 -0.24 -2.83 -9.00
N GLY A 17 0.55 -1.78 -9.14
CA GLY A 17 0.08 -0.53 -9.72
C GLY A 17 1.09 0.59 -9.59
N HIS A 18 0.62 1.80 -9.31
CA HIS A 18 1.45 3.00 -9.30
C HIS A 18 1.18 3.90 -8.10
N LEU A 19 2.28 4.36 -7.51
CA LEU A 19 2.30 5.50 -6.60
C LEU A 19 2.48 6.76 -7.45
N ARG A 20 1.55 7.72 -7.31
CA ARG A 20 1.52 8.96 -8.07
C ARG A 20 1.22 10.15 -7.17
N THR A 21 2.20 11.05 -7.06
CA THR A 21 2.09 12.36 -6.42
C THR A 21 2.42 13.45 -7.45
N LEU A 22 2.51 14.71 -7.02
CA LEU A 22 2.90 15.82 -7.91
C LEU A 22 4.30 15.64 -8.51
N THR A 23 5.22 15.01 -7.79
CA THR A 23 6.64 14.90 -8.18
C THR A 23 7.10 13.45 -8.36
N LEU A 24 6.32 12.47 -7.92
CA LEU A 24 6.66 11.06 -7.98
C LEU A 24 5.65 10.31 -8.86
N ASN A 25 6.16 9.50 -9.79
CA ASN A 25 5.37 8.50 -10.50
C ASN A 25 6.20 7.22 -10.61
N ALA A 26 5.90 6.25 -9.76
CA ALA A 26 6.68 5.04 -9.64
C ALA A 26 5.77 3.80 -9.62
N PRO A 27 6.12 2.72 -10.34
CA PRO A 27 5.44 1.45 -10.20
C PRO A 27 5.69 0.90 -8.80
N VAL A 28 4.67 0.30 -8.19
CA VAL A 28 4.76 -0.35 -6.89
C VAL A 28 4.13 -1.72 -6.93
N THR A 29 4.82 -2.68 -6.31
CA THR A 29 4.35 -4.06 -6.18
C THR A 29 4.44 -4.48 -4.72
N PHE A 30 3.31 -4.90 -4.16
CA PHE A 30 3.19 -5.42 -2.81
C PHE A 30 3.28 -6.94 -2.90
N VAL A 31 4.41 -7.49 -2.49
CA VAL A 31 4.66 -8.93 -2.53
C VAL A 31 4.37 -9.52 -1.16
N PRO A 32 3.46 -10.49 -1.04
CA PRO A 32 3.19 -11.15 0.24
C PRO A 32 4.45 -11.87 0.74
N ILE A 33 4.67 -11.83 2.05
CA ILE A 33 5.79 -12.51 2.71
C ILE A 33 5.27 -13.30 3.91
N GLU A 34 6.02 -14.33 4.30
CA GLU A 34 5.70 -15.09 5.50
C GLU A 34 5.97 -14.24 6.75
N ARG A 35 4.96 -14.08 7.61
CA ARG A 35 5.10 -13.32 8.85
C ARG A 35 5.95 -14.09 9.85
N THR A 36 7.00 -13.46 10.33
CA THR A 36 7.89 -14.01 11.36
C THR A 36 7.52 -13.56 12.78
N SER A 37 6.63 -12.58 12.93
CA SER A 37 6.19 -12.01 14.22
C SER A 37 4.90 -11.19 14.04
N GLU A 38 4.18 -10.90 15.13
CA GLU A 38 3.04 -9.97 15.16
C GLU A 38 3.39 -8.55 14.69
N LYS A 39 4.65 -8.14 14.81
CA LYS A 39 5.13 -6.84 14.31
C LYS A 39 5.70 -6.93 12.89
N ALA A 40 5.94 -8.13 12.38
CA ALA A 40 6.46 -8.33 11.04
C ALA A 40 5.42 -7.93 9.98
N PRO A 41 5.86 -7.38 8.84
CA PRO A 41 4.97 -7.03 7.75
C PRO A 41 4.36 -8.25 7.07
N ASP A 42 3.19 -8.05 6.46
CA ASP A 42 2.49 -9.02 5.61
C ASP A 42 2.96 -8.90 4.15
N PHE A 43 3.43 -7.71 3.75
CA PHE A 43 3.94 -7.43 2.42
C PHE A 43 5.25 -6.65 2.46
N ARG A 44 6.16 -6.99 1.56
CA ARG A 44 7.24 -6.09 1.14
C ARG A 44 6.78 -5.28 -0.07
N ILE A 45 7.17 -4.02 -0.15
CA ILE A 45 6.82 -3.14 -1.27
C ILE A 45 8.06 -2.91 -2.12
N LEU A 46 7.96 -3.26 -3.39
CA LEU A 46 9.02 -3.11 -4.37
C LEU A 46 8.67 -2.02 -5.38
N SER A 47 9.67 -1.25 -5.81
CA SER A 47 9.61 -0.40 -6.99
C SER A 47 10.84 -0.66 -7.84
N ASN A 48 10.66 -1.05 -9.11
CA ASN A 48 11.76 -1.33 -10.04
C ASN A 48 12.89 -2.21 -9.45
N ARG A 49 12.52 -3.22 -8.65
CA ARG A 49 13.41 -4.18 -7.92
C ARG A 49 14.03 -3.68 -6.61
N SER A 50 13.89 -2.40 -6.25
CA SER A 50 14.29 -1.90 -4.94
C SER A 50 13.16 -2.07 -3.94
N GLU A 51 13.48 -2.46 -2.72
CA GLU A 51 12.52 -2.42 -1.62
C GLU A 51 12.35 -0.97 -1.16
N VAL A 52 11.11 -0.50 -1.13
CA VAL A 52 10.75 0.90 -0.85
C VAL A 52 9.88 1.05 0.40
N GLY A 53 9.46 -0.06 0.99
CA GLY A 53 8.59 -0.05 2.15
C GLY A 53 7.97 -1.39 2.47
N ALA A 54 6.97 -1.37 3.34
CA ALA A 54 6.26 -2.54 3.81
C ALA A 54 4.79 -2.24 4.09
N ALA A 55 3.98 -3.29 4.14
CA ALA A 55 2.57 -3.17 4.50
C ALA A 55 2.13 -4.26 5.48
N TRP A 56 1.08 -3.95 6.24
CA TRP A 56 0.51 -4.80 7.28
C TRP A 56 -0.99 -4.91 7.11
N ILE A 57 -1.53 -6.12 7.24
CA ILE A 57 -2.97 -6.35 7.37
C ILE A 57 -3.34 -6.04 8.82
N LYS A 58 -4.19 -5.03 9.01
CA LYS A 58 -4.67 -4.59 10.31
C LYS A 58 -6.18 -4.69 10.36
N LYS A 59 -6.71 -4.87 11.57
CA LYS A 59 -8.14 -4.84 11.83
C LYS A 59 -8.53 -3.46 12.35
N GLY A 60 -9.52 -2.82 11.73
CA GLY A 60 -10.07 -1.56 12.19
C GLY A 60 -10.75 -1.72 13.54
N GLN A 61 -10.38 -0.93 14.55
CA GLN A 61 -10.95 -1.02 15.90
C GLN A 61 -12.46 -0.73 15.94
N GLN A 62 -12.95 0.16 15.07
CA GLN A 62 -14.35 0.57 15.04
C GLN A 62 -15.21 -0.28 14.10
N SER A 63 -14.72 -0.57 12.89
CA SER A 63 -15.48 -1.33 11.89
C SER A 63 -15.30 -2.85 12.00
N GLY A 64 -14.22 -3.31 12.63
CA GLY A 64 -13.82 -4.70 12.63
C GLY A 64 -13.31 -5.21 11.27
N SER A 65 -13.34 -4.38 10.22
CA SER A 65 -12.90 -4.75 8.88
C SER A 65 -11.38 -4.75 8.76
N GLU A 66 -10.85 -5.65 7.95
CA GLU A 66 -9.42 -5.68 7.62
C GLU A 66 -9.08 -4.57 6.63
N TYR A 67 -7.92 -3.95 6.82
CA TYR A 67 -7.35 -2.96 5.90
C TYR A 67 -5.84 -3.16 5.82
N VAL A 68 -5.26 -2.78 4.68
CA VAL A 68 -3.81 -2.82 4.49
C VAL A 68 -3.23 -1.47 4.85
N SER A 69 -2.42 -1.43 5.92
CA SER A 69 -1.65 -0.27 6.34
C SER A 69 -0.31 -0.27 5.64
N VAL A 70 0.06 0.84 5.01
CA VAL A 70 1.21 0.97 4.10
C VAL A 70 2.20 1.98 4.68
N THR A 71 3.49 1.65 4.67
CA THR A 71 4.57 2.60 4.96
C THR A 71 5.61 2.54 3.85
N ILE A 72 5.93 3.68 3.26
CA ILE A 72 6.97 3.86 2.24
C ILE A 72 8.00 4.83 2.81
N ASP A 73 9.26 4.42 2.85
CA ASP A 73 10.35 5.17 3.47
C ASP A 73 11.60 4.95 2.60
N THR A 74 11.87 5.91 1.71
CA THR A 74 12.97 5.84 0.75
C THR A 74 13.83 7.10 0.80
N PRO A 75 15.11 7.05 0.38
CA PRO A 75 16.03 8.18 0.46
C PRO A 75 15.56 9.45 -0.28
N GLU A 76 14.77 9.29 -1.33
CA GLU A 76 14.21 10.39 -2.11
C GLU A 76 13.02 11.09 -1.43
N LEU A 77 12.49 10.54 -0.33
CA LEU A 77 11.38 11.12 0.42
C LEU A 77 11.91 11.92 1.61
N PRO A 78 11.44 13.17 1.82
CA PRO A 78 11.84 13.96 2.99
C PRO A 78 11.31 13.37 4.30
N HIS A 79 10.18 12.66 4.24
CA HIS A 79 9.54 11.95 5.34
C HIS A 79 8.84 10.70 4.81
N ARG A 80 8.71 9.67 5.65
CA ARG A 80 7.93 8.48 5.30
C ARG A 80 6.49 8.82 4.93
N ILE A 81 5.97 8.09 3.95
CA ILE A 81 4.56 8.13 3.59
C ILE A 81 3.85 7.02 4.37
N ILE A 82 2.82 7.40 5.14
CA ILE A 82 1.92 6.47 5.80
C ILE A 82 0.59 6.50 5.04
N ALA A 83 0.14 5.36 4.56
CA ALA A 83 -1.08 5.26 3.77
C ALA A 83 -1.88 4.01 4.17
N ASN A 84 -3.09 3.89 3.61
CA ASN A 84 -3.89 2.68 3.67
C ASN A 84 -4.38 2.31 2.27
N LEU A 85 -4.63 1.03 2.01
CA LEU A 85 -5.40 0.61 0.85
C LEU A 85 -6.88 0.66 1.19
N GLY A 86 -7.66 1.37 0.36
CA GLY A 86 -9.12 1.36 0.39
C GLY A 86 -9.67 1.03 -0.98
N GLN A 87 -10.87 0.44 -1.06
CA GLN A 87 -11.51 0.23 -2.37
C GLN A 87 -11.61 1.55 -3.12
N ALA A 88 -11.22 1.53 -4.40
CA ALA A 88 -11.25 2.72 -5.22
C ALA A 88 -12.71 3.10 -5.53
N ALA A 89 -13.20 4.17 -4.88
CA ALA A 89 -14.54 4.67 -5.13
C ALA A 89 -14.71 5.05 -6.61
N GLY A 90 -15.76 4.51 -7.25
CA GLY A 90 -16.06 4.77 -8.66
C GLY A 90 -15.28 3.92 -9.67
N GLN A 91 -14.56 2.89 -9.22
CA GLN A 91 -14.06 1.82 -10.10
C GLN A 91 -15.05 0.67 -10.11
N ASP A 92 -15.33 0.11 -11.30
CA ASP A 92 -16.19 -1.07 -11.47
C ASP A 92 -15.52 -2.36 -10.98
N ASP A 93 -14.19 -2.35 -10.87
CA ASP A 93 -13.40 -3.51 -10.48
C ASP A 93 -13.16 -3.55 -8.95
N PRO A 94 -13.70 -4.55 -8.24
CA PRO A 94 -13.55 -4.70 -6.80
C PRO A 94 -12.11 -4.99 -6.35
N ASP A 95 -11.23 -5.41 -7.28
CA ASP A 95 -9.82 -5.67 -7.02
C ASP A 95 -8.95 -4.41 -7.16
N VAL A 96 -9.53 -3.26 -7.54
CA VAL A 96 -8.81 -1.98 -7.60
C VAL A 96 -8.90 -1.23 -6.28
N PHE A 97 -7.74 -0.97 -5.70
CA PHE A 97 -7.57 -0.25 -4.44
C PHE A 97 -6.85 1.08 -4.67
N ALA A 98 -7.32 2.12 -4.01
CA ALA A 98 -6.65 3.39 -3.88
C ALA A 98 -5.59 3.32 -2.78
N ILE A 99 -4.40 3.88 -3.03
CA ILE A 99 -3.41 4.18 -2.00
C ILE A 99 -3.79 5.52 -1.38
N ILE A 100 -4.33 5.49 -0.17
CA ILE A 100 -4.89 6.65 0.51
C ILE A 100 -3.89 7.16 1.54
N TRP A 101 -3.30 8.33 1.27
CA TRP A 101 -2.35 8.98 2.17
C TRP A 101 -3.02 9.48 3.45
N ASN A 102 -2.43 9.10 4.58
CA ASN A 102 -2.75 9.62 5.90
C ASN A 102 -1.78 10.77 6.19
N ARG A 103 -2.30 12.00 6.26
CA ARG A 103 -1.51 13.15 6.71
C ARG A 103 -1.13 12.91 8.18
N PRO A 104 0.13 13.14 8.56
CA PRO A 104 0.52 13.15 9.97
C PRO A 104 -0.24 14.19 10.78
#